data_AF-A0A0L0UKB7-F1
#
_entry.id   AF-A0A0L0UKB7-F1
#
_cell.length_a   1.000
_cell.length_b   1.000
_cell.length_c   1.000
_cell.angle_alpha   90.00
_cell.angle_beta   90.00
_cell.angle_gamma   90.00
#
_symmetry.space_group_name_H-M   'P 1'
#
loop_
_entity.id
_entity.type
_entity.pdbx_description
1 polymer ?
#
loop_
_entity_poly.entity_id
_entity_poly.type
_entity_poly.pdbx_seq_one_letter_code
_entity_poly.pdbx_strand_id
1 'polypeptide(L)'
;MTNAESFLDYSSRSRTLQNMLNFGTQLVSDFDLAESMTLGMIPLLRTEGILLNRASVWSRPSPSLTQSSSPSQQRSKEENIWRVHAYLDSMKLCRFCRKQCGSAAGACTGTMDRSFVHIPASFVAPPIPADWKPPLG
;
A
#
# COMPACT_ATOMS: atom_id res chain seq x y z
N MET A 1 -28.92 27.11 -5.21
CA MET A 1 -27.62 27.60 -5.72
C MET A 1 -26.55 26.65 -5.24
N THR A 2 -26.01 25.80 -6.10
CA THR A 2 -24.91 24.90 -5.76
C THR A 2 -23.60 25.65 -6.01
N ASN A 3 -22.93 26.06 -4.94
CA ASN A 3 -21.56 26.60 -5.03
C ASN A 3 -20.62 25.43 -5.37
N ALA A 4 -20.46 25.15 -6.65
CA ALA A 4 -19.47 24.19 -7.13
C ALA A 4 -18.13 24.92 -7.31
N GLU A 5 -17.15 24.60 -6.47
CA GLU A 5 -15.76 25.04 -6.67
C GLU A 5 -15.00 24.01 -7.54
N SER A 6 -13.94 24.45 -8.23
CA SER A 6 -13.12 23.53 -9.03
C SER A 6 -12.26 22.64 -8.12
N PHE A 7 -11.89 21.44 -8.61
CA PHE A 7 -11.00 20.56 -7.87
C PHE A 7 -9.64 21.21 -7.56
N LEU A 8 -9.10 21.99 -8.50
CA LEU A 8 -7.83 22.68 -8.31
C LEU A 8 -7.93 23.72 -7.19
N ASP A 9 -8.99 24.54 -7.19
CA ASP A 9 -9.21 25.54 -6.15
C ASP A 9 -9.41 24.88 -4.78
N TYR A 10 -10.21 23.81 -4.72
CA TYR A 10 -10.42 23.03 -3.51
C TYR A 10 -9.11 22.42 -2.97
N SER A 11 -8.29 21.86 -3.85
CA SER A 11 -6.99 21.25 -3.49
C SER A 11 -5.97 22.27 -2.99
N SER A 12 -5.94 23.44 -3.62
CA SER A 12 -5.05 24.56 -3.25
C SER A 12 -5.41 25.09 -1.86
N ARG A 13 -6.72 25.28 -1.59
CA ARG A 13 -7.21 25.68 -0.27
C ARG A 13 -6.91 24.65 0.80
N SER A 14 -7.10 23.37 0.49
CA SER A 14 -6.84 22.26 1.42
C SER A 14 -5.36 22.17 1.80
N ARG A 15 -4.45 22.32 0.84
CA ARG A 15 -3.00 22.37 1.10
C ARG A 15 -2.57 23.62 1.88
N THR A 16 -3.21 24.75 1.61
CA THR A 16 -2.98 25.98 2.40
C THR A 16 -3.37 25.76 3.86
N LEU A 17 -4.51 25.12 4.13
CA LEU A 17 -4.94 24.76 5.49
C LEU A 17 -3.97 23.77 6.15
N GLN A 18 -3.55 22.74 5.42
CA GLN A 18 -2.55 21.78 5.91
C GLN A 18 -1.25 22.49 6.33
N ASN A 19 -0.77 23.45 5.54
CA ASN A 19 0.42 24.23 5.87
C ASN A 19 0.24 25.10 7.13
N MET A 20 -0.95 25.69 7.32
CA MET A 20 -1.26 26.45 8.54
C MET A 20 -1.34 25.56 9.78
N LEU A 21 -1.97 24.39 9.66
CA LEU A 21 -2.07 23.42 10.75
C LEU A 21 -0.71 22.78 11.08
N ASN A 22 0.15 22.61 10.08
CA ASN A 22 1.49 22.08 10.25
C ASN A 22 2.53 23.13 10.66
N PHE A 23 2.13 24.37 10.94
CA PHE A 23 3.08 25.43 11.28
C PHE A 23 3.75 25.13 12.63
N GLY A 24 5.04 24.78 12.59
CA GLY A 24 5.86 24.48 13.77
C GLY A 24 5.89 23.00 14.19
N THR A 25 4.87 22.22 13.85
CA THR A 25 4.81 20.77 14.11
C THR A 25 3.93 20.09 13.07
N GLN A 26 4.33 18.93 12.56
CA GLN A 26 3.51 18.18 11.59
C GLN A 26 2.31 17.51 12.29
N LEU A 27 1.12 18.07 12.12
CA LEU A 27 -0.15 17.57 12.70
C LEU A 27 -1.02 16.82 11.69
N VAL A 28 -0.93 17.16 10.39
CA VAL A 28 -1.74 16.61 9.31
C VAL A 28 -0.83 16.10 8.19
N SER A 29 -0.88 14.81 7.88
CA SER A 29 -0.11 14.24 6.77
C SER A 29 -0.78 14.45 5.41
N ASP A 30 -0.04 14.25 4.32
CA ASP A 30 -0.61 14.27 2.96
C ASP A 30 -1.63 13.15 2.74
N PHE A 31 -1.48 12.04 3.45
CA PHE A 31 -2.42 10.94 3.41
C PHE A 31 -3.75 11.33 4.09
N ASP A 32 -3.69 11.92 5.27
CA ASP A 32 -4.88 12.40 5.99
C ASP A 32 -5.59 13.52 5.21
N LEU A 33 -4.82 14.40 4.56
CA LEU A 33 -5.34 15.42 3.66
C LEU A 33 -6.09 14.77 2.48
N ALA A 34 -5.49 13.79 1.80
CA ALA A 34 -6.12 13.10 0.67
C ALA A 34 -7.39 12.35 1.08
N GLU A 35 -7.39 11.69 2.24
CA GLU A 35 -8.57 11.01 2.79
C GLU A 35 -9.70 12.01 3.04
N SER A 36 -9.41 13.14 3.69
CA SER A 36 -10.40 14.19 3.97
C SER A 36 -10.95 14.86 2.71
N MET A 37 -10.14 14.98 1.65
CA MET A 37 -10.57 15.51 0.36
C MET A 37 -11.42 14.52 -0.44
N THR A 38 -11.16 13.21 -0.30
CA THR A 38 -11.82 12.16 -1.08
C THR A 38 -13.13 11.69 -0.45
N LEU A 39 -13.13 11.53 0.87
CA LEU A 39 -14.28 11.04 1.63
C LEU A 39 -15.11 12.17 2.25
N GLY A 40 -14.64 13.42 2.12
CA GLY A 40 -15.12 14.55 2.89
C GLY A 40 -14.65 14.47 4.35
N MET A 41 -14.91 15.53 5.11
CA MET A 41 -14.82 15.47 6.58
C MET A 41 -15.84 14.43 7.06
N ILE A 42 -15.36 13.23 7.39
CA ILE A 42 -16.18 12.15 7.95
C ILE A 42 -17.01 12.75 9.10
N PRO A 43 -18.32 12.47 9.24
CA PRO A 43 -19.17 13.06 10.28
C PRO A 43 -18.61 12.90 11.71
N LEU A 44 -17.77 11.89 11.93
CA LEU A 44 -17.02 11.68 13.17
C LEU A 44 -15.99 12.77 13.50
N LEU A 45 -15.60 13.61 12.53
CA LEU A 45 -14.68 14.74 12.67
C LEU A 45 -15.39 16.09 12.85
N ARG A 46 -16.73 16.14 12.74
CA ARG A 46 -17.51 17.37 12.88
C ARG A 46 -17.95 17.63 14.33
N THR A 47 -18.04 16.59 15.14
CA THR A 47 -18.68 16.67 16.48
C THR A 47 -17.72 17.04 17.61
N GLU A 48 -16.41 16.93 17.39
CA GLU A 48 -15.40 17.28 18.40
C GLU A 48 -14.50 18.34 17.78
N GLY A 49 -14.88 19.60 17.99
CA GLY A 49 -14.02 20.73 17.64
C GLY A 49 -12.69 20.58 18.35
N ILE A 50 -11.61 20.56 17.56
CA ILE A 50 -10.24 20.93 17.96
C ILE A 50 -9.95 20.56 19.41
N LEU A 51 -9.87 19.28 19.78
CA LEU A 51 -9.00 18.79 20.85
C LEU A 51 -9.02 17.26 20.87
N LEU A 52 -7.80 16.72 20.77
CA LEU A 52 -7.33 15.47 21.37
C LEU A 52 -7.74 14.12 20.74
N ASN A 53 -6.67 13.38 20.43
CA ASN A 53 -6.55 11.93 20.49
C ASN A 53 -7.31 11.09 19.45
N ARG A 54 -6.69 10.98 18.26
CA ARG A 54 -6.59 9.66 17.60
C ARG A 54 -5.21 9.03 17.78
N ALA A 55 -4.70 9.10 19.01
CA ALA A 55 -3.58 8.28 19.47
C ALA A 55 -3.94 6.77 19.64
N SER A 56 -5.16 6.33 19.29
CA SER A 56 -5.61 4.97 19.68
C SER A 56 -6.32 4.11 18.62
N VAL A 57 -6.38 4.50 17.33
CA VAL A 57 -6.90 3.57 16.28
C VAL A 57 -5.81 3.00 15.37
N TRP A 58 -4.61 3.56 15.40
CA TRP A 58 -3.41 2.78 15.12
C TRP A 58 -2.32 3.20 16.08
N SER A 59 -2.10 2.41 17.12
CA SER A 59 -0.76 2.30 17.69
C SER A 59 0.17 1.84 16.57
N ARG A 60 0.73 2.80 15.84
CA ARG A 60 1.92 2.58 15.03
C ARG A 60 3.09 2.81 15.99
N PRO A 61 4.00 1.85 16.20
CA PRO A 61 5.14 2.10 17.05
C PRO A 61 5.96 3.25 16.47
N SER A 62 6.33 4.19 17.34
CA SER A 62 7.29 5.26 17.10
C SER A 62 8.57 4.68 16.49
N PRO A 63 9.14 5.24 15.40
CA PRO A 63 10.53 4.97 15.05
C PRO A 63 11.43 5.85 15.92
N SER A 64 11.39 5.66 17.23
CA SER A 64 12.47 6.12 18.10
C SER A 64 13.58 5.08 18.00
N LEU A 65 14.53 5.36 17.09
CA LEU A 65 15.95 5.04 17.22
C LEU A 65 16.26 3.83 18.10
N THR A 66 15.89 2.65 17.64
CA THR A 66 16.65 1.44 17.94
C THR A 66 16.85 0.77 16.60
N GLN A 67 18.07 0.87 16.11
CA GLN A 67 18.56 0.15 14.95
C GLN A 67 18.54 -1.34 15.29
N SER A 68 17.38 -1.97 15.14
CA SER A 68 17.29 -3.40 14.90
C SER A 68 16.99 -3.55 13.41
N SER A 69 18.07 -3.66 12.66
CA SER A 69 18.12 -3.98 11.24
C SER A 69 17.24 -5.19 10.92
N SER A 70 16.07 -4.94 10.35
CA SER A 70 15.36 -5.89 9.50
C SER A 70 15.13 -5.15 8.18
N PRO A 71 15.78 -5.52 7.07
CA PRO A 71 15.81 -4.69 5.90
C PRO A 71 14.43 -4.72 5.24
N SER A 72 13.66 -3.66 5.41
CA SER A 72 12.75 -3.21 4.36
C SER A 72 13.61 -2.71 3.19
N GLN A 73 14.30 -3.63 2.53
CA GLN A 73 14.84 -3.39 1.20
C GLN A 73 13.65 -2.97 0.35
N GLN A 74 13.72 -1.79 -0.26
CA GLN A 74 12.92 -1.47 -1.41
C GLN A 74 13.32 -2.46 -2.50
N ARG A 75 12.71 -3.66 -2.45
CA ARG A 75 12.95 -4.74 -3.39
C ARG A 75 12.63 -4.24 -4.78
N SER A 76 13.49 -4.55 -5.75
CA SER A 76 13.24 -4.13 -7.13
C SER A 76 11.96 -4.76 -7.66
N LYS A 77 11.43 -4.24 -8.78
CA LYS A 77 10.25 -4.84 -9.44
C LYS A 77 10.51 -6.31 -9.76
N GLU A 78 11.71 -6.63 -10.24
CA GLU A 78 12.16 -7.98 -10.58
C GLU A 78 12.15 -8.90 -9.36
N GLU A 79 12.68 -8.42 -8.22
CA GLU A 79 12.70 -9.18 -6.98
C GLU A 79 11.30 -9.44 -6.43
N ASN A 80 10.38 -8.47 -6.57
CA ASN A 80 8.97 -8.67 -6.20
C ASN A 80 8.30 -9.72 -7.10
N ILE A 81 8.53 -9.67 -8.42
CA ILE A 81 8.00 -10.68 -9.36
C ILE A 81 8.53 -12.06 -8.99
N TRP A 82 9.84 -12.18 -8.73
CA TRP A 82 10.45 -13.43 -8.29
C TRP A 82 9.85 -13.94 -6.98
N ARG A 83 9.71 -13.08 -5.96
CA ARG A 83 9.13 -13.45 -4.67
C ARG A 83 7.71 -14.00 -4.83
N VAL A 84 6.91 -13.39 -5.72
CA VAL A 84 5.57 -13.89 -6.04
C VAL A 84 5.63 -15.26 -6.70
N HIS A 85 6.49 -15.46 -7.70
CA HIS A 85 6.65 -16.75 -8.38
C HIS A 85 7.11 -17.85 -7.43
N ALA A 86 8.15 -17.58 -6.62
CA ALA A 86 8.70 -18.52 -5.65
C ALA A 86 7.66 -18.92 -4.59
N TYR A 87 6.83 -17.97 -4.15
CA TYR A 87 5.75 -18.24 -3.21
C TYR A 87 4.63 -19.09 -3.83
N LEU A 88 4.24 -18.80 -5.08
CA LEU A 88 3.25 -19.61 -5.79
C LEU A 88 3.76 -21.03 -6.02
N ASP A 89 5.04 -21.19 -6.34
CA ASP A 89 5.69 -22.49 -6.52
C ASP A 89 5.73 -23.30 -5.22
N SER A 90 5.99 -22.66 -4.06
CA SER A 90 6.00 -23.34 -2.76
C SER A 90 4.60 -23.79 -2.31
N MET A 91 3.58 -22.99 -2.64
CA MET A 91 2.16 -23.32 -2.42
C MET A 91 1.58 -24.24 -3.50
N LYS A 92 2.39 -24.63 -4.50
CA LYS A 92 2.01 -25.44 -5.68
C LYS A 92 0.93 -24.82 -6.57
N LEU A 93 0.65 -23.54 -6.40
CA LEU A 93 -0.37 -22.82 -7.15
C LEU A 93 0.13 -22.43 -8.54
N CYS A 94 -0.78 -22.47 -9.51
CA CYS A 94 -0.48 -22.00 -10.86
C CYS A 94 -0.26 -20.48 -10.89
N ARG A 95 0.77 -20.04 -11.62
CA ARG A 95 1.09 -18.62 -11.79
C ARG A 95 0.02 -17.82 -12.54
N PHE A 96 -0.85 -18.49 -13.31
CA PHE A 96 -1.90 -17.85 -14.10
C PHE A 96 -3.25 -17.79 -13.38
N CYS A 97 -3.77 -18.96 -12.98
CA CYS A 97 -5.11 -19.07 -12.38
C CYS A 97 -5.10 -19.10 -10.85
N ARG A 98 -3.92 -19.03 -10.20
CA ARG A 98 -3.70 -19.07 -8.74
C ARG A 98 -4.30 -20.29 -8.02
N LYS A 99 -4.66 -21.34 -8.76
CA LYS A 99 -5.21 -22.60 -8.26
C LYS A 99 -4.26 -23.78 -8.52
N GLN A 100 -4.45 -24.88 -7.79
CA GLN A 100 -3.81 -26.17 -8.07
C GLN A 100 -4.44 -26.82 -9.32
N CYS A 101 -4.13 -26.32 -10.51
CA CYS A 101 -4.71 -26.82 -11.76
C CYS A 101 -3.87 -27.90 -12.45
N GLY A 102 -2.60 -28.09 -12.04
CA GLY A 102 -1.69 -29.09 -12.64
C GLY A 102 -1.21 -28.76 -14.06
N SER A 103 -1.60 -27.63 -14.65
CA SER A 103 -1.15 -27.23 -15.98
C SER A 103 0.34 -26.86 -15.99
N ALA A 104 1.05 -27.23 -17.05
CA ALA A 104 2.42 -26.78 -17.29
C ALA A 104 2.49 -25.25 -17.41
N ALA A 105 3.67 -24.67 -17.15
CA ALA A 105 3.88 -23.23 -17.28
C ALA A 105 3.51 -22.74 -18.70
N GLY A 106 2.60 -21.76 -18.78
CA GLY A 106 2.08 -21.24 -20.05
C GLY A 106 0.96 -22.06 -20.70
N ALA A 107 0.65 -23.27 -20.22
CA ALA A 107 -0.41 -24.14 -20.75
C ALA A 107 -1.72 -24.07 -19.95
N CYS A 108 -1.81 -23.16 -18.98
CA CYS A 108 -3.01 -23.03 -18.16
C CYS A 108 -4.15 -22.38 -18.96
N THR A 109 -5.23 -23.13 -19.17
CA THR A 109 -6.48 -22.66 -19.80
C THR A 109 -7.48 -22.09 -18.80
N GLY A 110 -7.16 -22.11 -17.51
CA GLY A 110 -8.03 -21.56 -16.46
C GLY A 110 -8.19 -20.05 -16.60
N THR A 111 -9.21 -19.47 -15.98
CA THR A 111 -9.38 -18.00 -15.97
C THR A 111 -8.25 -17.33 -15.19
N MET A 112 -7.69 -16.24 -15.71
CA MET A 112 -6.68 -15.46 -14.99
C MET A 112 -7.30 -14.89 -13.72
N ASP A 113 -6.81 -15.34 -12.56
CA ASP A 113 -7.23 -14.73 -11.30
C ASP A 113 -6.38 -13.49 -11.06
N ARG A 114 -7.04 -12.33 -10.94
CA ARG A 114 -6.41 -11.04 -10.65
C ARG A 114 -6.42 -10.69 -9.16
N SER A 115 -6.91 -11.60 -8.31
CA SER A 115 -6.88 -11.43 -6.86
C SER A 115 -5.44 -11.23 -6.36
N PHE A 116 -5.30 -10.43 -5.30
CA PHE A 116 -4.00 -10.24 -4.66
C PHE A 116 -3.60 -11.51 -3.91
N VAL A 117 -2.39 -12.01 -4.16
CA VAL A 117 -1.82 -13.11 -3.38
C VAL A 117 -1.21 -12.53 -2.12
N HIS A 118 -1.74 -12.96 -0.98
CA HIS A 118 -1.21 -12.56 0.31
C HIS A 118 0.06 -13.35 0.63
N ILE A 119 1.23 -12.75 0.40
CA ILE A 119 2.53 -13.32 0.74
C ILE A 119 2.92 -12.82 2.12
N PRO A 120 3.03 -13.69 3.15
CA PRO A 120 3.39 -13.24 4.49
C PRO A 120 4.80 -12.63 4.51
N ALA A 121 5.00 -11.64 5.37
CA ALA A 121 6.30 -10.98 5.52
C ALA A 121 7.42 -11.95 5.94
N SER A 122 7.06 -13.01 6.67
CA SER A 122 7.95 -14.09 7.09
C SER A 122 8.46 -14.97 5.94
N PHE A 123 7.83 -14.92 4.76
CA PHE A 123 8.34 -15.66 3.61
C PHE A 123 9.66 -15.05 3.14
N VAL A 124 10.70 -15.88 3.09
CA VAL A 124 11.99 -15.53 2.50
C VAL A 124 12.08 -16.24 1.17
N ALA A 125 12.02 -15.47 0.07
CA ALA A 125 12.22 -16.04 -1.25
C ALA A 125 13.67 -16.52 -1.39
N PRO A 126 13.91 -17.66 -2.08
CA PRO A 126 15.26 -18.07 -2.45
C PRO A 126 15.98 -16.96 -3.25
N PRO A 127 17.31 -16.96 -3.31
CA PRO A 127 18.04 -16.05 -4.19
C PRO A 127 17.58 -16.23 -5.65
N ILE A 128 17.45 -15.12 -6.38
CA ILE A 128 17.09 -15.13 -7.80
C ILE A 128 18.22 -15.84 -8.55
N PRO A 129 17.94 -16.94 -9.27
CA PRO A 129 18.98 -17.65 -10.00
C PRO A 129 19.41 -16.84 -11.23
N ALA A 130 20.68 -17.00 -11.64
CA ALA A 130 21.30 -16.14 -12.66
C ALA A 130 20.66 -16.26 -14.05
N ASP A 131 19.98 -17.37 -14.33
CA ASP A 131 19.24 -17.66 -15.56
C ASP A 131 17.80 -17.16 -15.54
N TRP A 132 17.33 -16.60 -14.42
CA TRP A 132 15.97 -16.11 -14.31
C TRP A 132 15.76 -14.83 -15.11
N LYS A 133 14.72 -14.84 -15.95
CA LYS A 133 14.25 -13.66 -16.68
C LYS A 133 12.82 -13.34 -16.26
N PRO A 134 12.51 -12.07 -15.95
CA PRO A 134 11.13 -11.68 -15.71
C PRO A 134 10.30 -11.90 -16.98
N PRO A 135 9.01 -12.26 -16.87
CA PRO A 135 8.11 -12.27 -18.01
C PRO A 135 8.09 -10.88 -18.65
N LEU A 136 8.38 -10.80 -19.94
CA LEU A 136 8.19 -9.57 -20.71
C LEU A 136 6.68 -9.30 -20.75
N GLY A 137 6.29 -8.15 -20.19
CA GLY A 137 4.90 -7.68 -20.18
C GLY A 137 4.50 -7.06 -21.51
#